data_AF-A0A6H9RKT0-F1
#
_entry.id   AF-A0A6H9RKT0-F1
#
_cell.length_a   1.000
_cell.length_b   1.000
_cell.length_c   1.000
_cell.angle_alpha   90.00
_cell.angle_beta   90.00
_cell.angle_gamma   90.00
#
_symmetry.space_group_name_H-M   'P 1'
#
loop_
_entity.id
_entity.type
_entity.pdbx_description
1 polymer ?
#
loop_
_entity_poly.entity_id
_entity_poly.type
_entity_poly.pdbx_seq_one_letter_code
_entity_poly.pdbx_strand_id
1 'polypeptide(L)' 'SDINVVHPFREGNGRAQRILFEHLIMNAGFEISWWGIEKDEWIYANIAAYNCVMEPMEQVFEKCIGLAIQA' A
#
# COMPACT_ATOMS: atom_id res chain seq x y z
N SER A 1 -6.49 6.63 11.32
CA SER A 1 -7.70 5.80 11.20
C SER A 1 -7.92 5.35 9.77
N ASP A 2 -7.51 4.10 9.50
CA ASP A 2 -8.41 3.01 9.11
C ASP A 2 -9.07 2.95 7.72
N ILE A 3 -8.39 3.35 6.65
CA ILE A 3 -8.82 2.97 5.27
C ILE A 3 -8.94 1.44 5.10
N ASN A 4 -8.16 0.65 5.84
CA ASN A 4 -8.26 -0.81 5.81
C ASN A 4 -9.50 -1.36 6.53
N VAL A 5 -10.05 -0.66 7.53
CA VAL A 5 -11.19 -1.19 8.32
C VAL A 5 -12.53 -0.85 7.67
N VAL A 6 -12.61 0.25 6.92
CA VAL A 6 -13.87 0.68 6.29
C VAL A 6 -14.36 -0.32 5.24
N HIS A 7 -13.46 -1.06 4.57
CA HIS A 7 -13.79 -2.07 3.54
C HIS A 7 -14.98 -1.65 2.65
N PRO A 8 -14.91 -0.49 1.98
CA PRO A 8 -16.08 0.16 1.37
C PRO A 8 -16.69 -0.62 0.19
N PHE A 9 -15.99 -1.63 -0.33
CA PHE A 9 -16.43 -2.45 -1.46
C PHE A 9 -16.73 -3.89 -1.05
N ARG A 10 -17.72 -4.50 -1.70
CA ARG A 10 -18.05 -5.94 -1.56
C ARG A 10 -16.84 -6.84 -1.85
N GLU A 11 -16.06 -6.50 -2.88
CA GLU A 11 -14.83 -7.17 -3.29
C GLU A 11 -13.86 -6.16 -3.88
N GLY A 12 -12.55 -6.44 -3.83
CA GLY A 12 -11.54 -5.63 -4.51
C GLY A 12 -10.91 -4.51 -3.69
N ASN A 13 -11.17 -4.43 -2.38
CA ASN A 13 -10.57 -3.44 -1.47
C ASN A 13 -9.03 -3.37 -1.61
N GLY A 14 -8.34 -4.51 -1.61
CA GLY A 14 -6.88 -4.53 -1.76
C GLY A 14 -6.36 -3.97 -3.09
N ARG A 15 -7.14 -4.07 -4.20
CA ARG A 15 -6.78 -3.44 -5.48
C ARG A 15 -7.03 -1.94 -5.45
N ALA A 16 -8.16 -1.52 -4.89
CA ALA A 16 -8.50 -0.11 -4.75
C ALA A 16 -7.50 0.63 -3.83
N GLN A 17 -7.11 0.01 -2.71
CA GLN A 17 -6.10 0.53 -1.80
C GLN A 17 -4.75 0.69 -2.48
N ARG A 18 -4.32 -0.30 -3.27
CA ARG A 18 -3.05 -0.22 -4.03
C ARG A 18 -3.04 0.98 -4.99
N ILE A 19 -4.11 1.20 -5.73
CA ILE A 19 -4.26 2.35 -6.64
C ILE A 19 -4.28 3.67 -5.86
N LEU A 20 -4.98 3.70 -4.71
CA LEU A 20 -5.02 4.88 -3.84
C LEU A 20 -3.62 5.27 -3.34
N PHE A 21 -2.85 4.29 -2.85
CA PHE A 21 -1.49 4.52 -2.37
C PHE A 21 -0.56 4.95 -3.51
N GLU A 22 -0.69 4.36 -4.69
CA GLU A 22 0.06 4.77 -5.87
C GLU A 22 -0.15 6.25 -6.20
N HIS A 23 -1.40 6.71 -6.24
CA HIS A 23 -1.68 8.13 -6.42
C HIS A 23 -1.17 8.99 -5.26
N LEU A 24 -1.31 8.54 -4.01
CA LEU A 24 -0.86 9.30 -2.85
C LEU A 24 0.66 9.50 -2.86
N ILE A 25 1.42 8.43 -3.12
CA ILE A 25 2.89 8.43 -3.15
C ILE A 25 3.39 9.30 -4.31
N MET A 26 2.81 9.16 -5.51
CA MET A 26 3.16 10.01 -6.65
C MET A 26 2.85 11.49 -6.39
N ASN A 27 1.69 11.81 -5.81
CA ASN A 27 1.33 13.20 -5.47
C ASN A 27 2.16 13.77 -4.31
N ALA A 28 2.71 12.91 -3.44
CA ALA A 28 3.70 13.30 -2.45
C ALA A 28 5.10 13.54 -3.06
N GLY A 29 5.25 13.32 -4.38
CA GLY A 29 6.50 13.57 -5.11
C GLY A 29 7.49 12.41 -5.04
N PHE A 30 7.03 11.17 -4.90
CA PHE A 30 7.89 9.98 -4.89
C PHE A 30 7.54 9.02 -6.02
N GLU A 31 8.56 8.33 -6.53
CA GLU A 31 8.38 7.19 -7.41
C GLU A 31 7.75 6.01 -6.65
N ILE A 32 7.07 5.13 -7.37
CA ILE A 32 6.53 3.89 -6.82
C ILE A 32 6.69 2.75 -7.83
N SER A 33 7.13 1.58 -7.35
CA SER A 33 7.24 0.35 -8.13
C SER A 33 6.74 -0.84 -7.35
N TRP A 34 5.70 -1.48 -7.87
CA TRP A 34 5.16 -2.70 -7.29
C TRP A 34 5.83 -3.98 -7.78
N TRP A 35 6.85 -3.89 -8.63
CA TRP A 35 7.47 -5.05 -9.28
C TRP A 35 8.07 -6.05 -8.27
N GLY A 36 8.60 -5.55 -7.15
CA GLY A 36 9.17 -6.38 -6.09
C GLY A 36 8.18 -6.84 -5.00
N ILE A 37 6.88 -6.57 -5.17
CA ILE A 37 5.86 -6.89 -4.17
C ILE A 37 5.02 -8.06 -4.65
N GLU A 38 5.16 -9.20 -3.97
CA GLU A 38 4.36 -10.39 -4.25
C GLU A 38 2.91 -10.21 -3.80
N LYS A 39 1.99 -10.90 -4.46
CA LYS A 39 0.56 -10.84 -4.13
C LYS A 39 0.28 -11.26 -2.69
N ASP A 40 0.92 -12.33 -2.23
CA ASP A 40 0.69 -12.88 -0.89
C ASP A 40 1.29 -11.97 0.19
N GLU A 41 2.41 -11.31 -0.11
CA GLU A 41 3.01 -10.28 0.74
C GLU A 41 2.05 -9.09 0.93
N TRP A 42 1.47 -8.60 -0.17
CA TRP A 42 0.46 -7.53 -0.12
C TRP A 42 -0.77 -7.94 0.70
N ILE A 43 -1.28 -9.15 0.50
CA ILE A 43 -2.44 -9.65 1.25
C ILE A 43 -2.11 -9.77 2.74
N TYR A 44 -0.97 -10.35 3.08
CA TYR A 44 -0.51 -10.49 4.45
C TYR A 44 -0.37 -9.13 5.15
N ALA A 45 0.27 -8.17 4.49
CA ALA A 45 0.43 -6.81 5.03
C ALA A 45 -0.92 -6.14 5.32
N ASN A 46 -1.91 -6.31 4.44
CA ASN A 46 -3.25 -5.75 4.66
C ASN A 46 -3.98 -6.42 5.82
N ILE A 47 -3.86 -7.73 5.99
CA ILE A 47 -4.43 -8.47 7.12
C ILE A 47 -3.74 -8.05 8.43
N ALA A 48 -2.42 -7.91 8.42
CA ALA A 48 -1.66 -7.47 9.59
C ALA A 48 -2.06 -6.05 10.01
N ALA A 49 -2.11 -5.11 9.06
CA ALA A 49 -2.53 -3.74 9.31
C ALA A 49 -3.97 -3.64 9.84
N TYR A 50 -4.88 -4.52 9.39
CA TYR A 50 -6.23 -4.62 9.96
C TYR A 50 -6.21 -5.04 11.43
N ASN A 51 -5.24 -5.87 11.83
CA ASN A 51 -5.02 -6.29 13.22
C ASN A 51 -4.08 -5.31 13.99
N CYS A 52 -3.89 -4.10 13.49
CA CYS A 52 -3.02 -3.06 14.07
C CYS A 52 -1.53 -3.43 14.13
N VAL A 53 -1.08 -4.39 13.32
CA VAL A 53 0.34 -4.76 13.16
C VAL A 53 0.84 -4.11 11.88
N MET A 54 1.59 -3.01 12.00
CA MET A 54 1.94 -2.14 10.87
C MET A 54 3.25 -2.52 10.20
N GLU A 55 4.13 -3.24 10.89
CA GLU A 55 5.48 -3.58 10.44
C GLU A 55 5.49 -4.26 9.06
N PRO A 56 4.57 -5.21 8.72
CA PRO A 56 4.53 -5.79 7.39
C PRO A 56 4.15 -4.80 6.29
N MET A 57 3.32 -3.80 6.61
CA MET A 57 2.94 -2.76 5.66
C MET A 57 4.09 -1.77 5.42
N GLU A 58 4.83 -1.44 6.48
CA GLU A 58 6.05 -0.63 6.37
C GLU A 58 7.08 -1.31 5.47
N GLN A 59 7.33 -2.61 5.65
CA GLN A 59 8.25 -3.38 4.80
C GLN A 59 7.83 -3.39 3.33
N VAL A 60 6.52 -3.47 3.05
CA VAL A 60 6.02 -3.35 1.67
C VAL A 60 6.35 -1.97 1.10
N PHE A 61 6.10 -0.91 1.86
CA PHE A 61 6.36 0.46 1.39
C PHE A 61 7.86 0.78 1.26
N GLU A 62 8.71 0.25 2.14
CA GLU A 62 10.17 0.34 2.01
C GLU A 62 10.70 -0.27 0.70
N LYS A 63 10.05 -1.34 0.22
CA LYS A 63 10.41 -2.00 -1.04
C LYS A 63 9.86 -1.30 -2.27
N CYS A 64 8.73 -0.61 -2.16
CA CYS A 64 8.02 -0.08 -3.33
C CYS A 64 8.15 1.43 -3.53
N ILE A 65 8.46 2.21 -2.49
CA ILE A 65 8.66 3.66 -2.61
C ILE A 65 10.10 3.94 -3.10
N GLY A 66 10.21 4.67 -4.20
CA GLY A 66 11.47 5.04 -4.83
C GLY A 66 11.97 6.43 -4.44
N LEU A 67 12.75 7.04 -5.33
CA LEU A 67 13.32 8.37 -5.10
C LEU A 67 12.27 9.47 -5.21
N ALA A 68 12.59 10.65 -4.69
CA ALA A 68 11.78 11.83 -4.92
C ALA A 68 11.82 12.23 -6.41
N ILE A 69 10.65 12.41 -7.00
CA ILE A 69 10.48 12.93 -8.35
C ILE A 69 10.85 14.42 -8.30
N GLN A 70 11.94 14.78 -8.96
CA GLN A 70 12.30 16.19 -9.13
C GLN A 70 11.27 16.87 -10.05
N ALA A 71 10.73 18.00 -9.57
CA ALA A 71 9.86 18.88 -10.34
C ALA A 71 10.66 19.69 -11.38
#